data_AF-X6GMQ5-F1
#
_entry.id   AF-X6GMQ5-F1
#
_cell.length_a   1.000
_cell.length_b   1.000
_cell.length_c   1.000
_cell.angle_alpha   90.00
_cell.angle_beta   90.00
_cell.angle_gamma   90.00
#
_symmetry.space_group_name_H-M   'P 1'
#
loop_
_entity.id
_entity.type
_entity.pdbx_description
1 polymer ?
#
loop_
_entity_poly.entity_id
_entity_poly.type
_entity_poly.pdbx_seq_one_letter_code
_entity_poly.pdbx_strand_id
1 'polypeptide(L)'
;MTPGQLYHALLNSARTTASIGMLIAGALVFNYVVTVENIPQSLSVILKSWDLSPMGFLILVNILLLLLGCVLEGTTILLVIVPVLIPTAQALGVDMVHFGVMVVVNIMLGLVTPPYGLLLFIMTRIAEVPLRDLVHDVMPFLYAMIAALMLITFFPSLVLWLPRLLGYQG
;
A
#
# COMPACT_ATOMS: atom_id res chain seq x y z
N MET A 1 34.97 2.10 -19.01
CA MET A 1 34.28 0.80 -18.83
C MET A 1 34.75 -0.11 -19.95
N THR A 2 35.45 -1.20 -19.65
CA THR A 2 35.81 -2.18 -20.68
C THR A 2 34.57 -3.00 -21.08
N PRO A 3 34.51 -3.58 -22.30
CA PRO A 3 33.36 -4.39 -22.73
C PRO A 3 33.03 -5.55 -21.77
N GLY A 4 34.05 -6.14 -21.13
CA GLY A 4 33.86 -7.18 -20.11
C GLY A 4 33.22 -6.66 -18.81
N GLN A 5 33.57 -5.45 -18.36
CA GLN A 5 32.93 -4.83 -17.20
C GLN A 5 31.45 -4.52 -17.45
N LEU A 6 31.11 -4.08 -18.67
CA LEU A 6 29.73 -3.85 -19.07
C LEU A 6 28.91 -5.15 -19.08
N TYR A 7 29.48 -6.23 -19.63
CA TYR A 7 28.84 -7.55 -19.64
C TYR A 7 28.57 -8.08 -18.22
N HIS A 8 29.56 -7.97 -17.31
CA HIS A 8 29.38 -8.37 -15.92
C HIS A 8 28.34 -7.53 -15.18
N ALA A 9 28.30 -6.21 -15.42
CA ALA A 9 27.28 -5.35 -14.83
C ALA A 9 25.86 -5.72 -15.30
N LEU A 10 25.69 -5.98 -16.61
CA LEU A 10 24.40 -6.41 -17.18
C LEU A 10 23.96 -7.77 -16.62
N LEU A 11 24.88 -8.73 -16.51
CA LEU A 11 24.59 -10.05 -15.94
C LEU A 11 24.15 -9.96 -14.47
N ASN A 12 24.84 -9.17 -13.65
CA ASN A 12 24.49 -8.99 -12.24
C ASN A 12 23.11 -8.35 -12.10
N SER A 13 22.86 -7.26 -12.84
CA SER A 13 21.54 -6.61 -12.88
C SER A 13 20.44 -7.58 -13.34
N ALA A 14 20.68 -8.37 -14.38
CA ALA A 14 19.72 -9.37 -14.87
C ALA A 14 19.40 -10.43 -13.80
N ARG A 15 20.40 -10.89 -13.03
CA ARG A 15 20.21 -11.88 -11.97
C ARG A 15 19.39 -11.34 -10.79
N THR A 16 19.64 -10.10 -10.40
CA THR A 16 18.87 -9.42 -9.34
C THR A 16 17.42 -9.21 -9.79
N THR A 17 17.22 -8.70 -11.00
CA THR A 17 15.88 -8.52 -11.60
C THR A 17 15.14 -9.84 -11.75
N ALA A 18 15.80 -10.93 -12.17
CA ALA A 18 15.17 -12.24 -12.27
C ALA A 18 14.70 -12.79 -10.91
N SER A 19 15.51 -12.60 -9.85
CA SER A 19 15.15 -13.00 -8.49
C SER A 19 13.94 -12.21 -7.97
N ILE A 20 13.92 -10.90 -8.20
CA ILE A 20 12.79 -10.01 -7.84
C ILE A 20 11.55 -10.37 -8.67
N GLY A 21 11.72 -10.62 -9.96
CA GLY A 21 10.64 -11.00 -10.87
C GLY A 21 9.93 -12.28 -10.46
N MET A 22 10.65 -13.27 -9.91
CA MET A 22 10.02 -14.49 -9.38
C MET A 22 9.14 -14.22 -8.16
N LEU A 23 9.54 -13.30 -7.28
CA LEU A 23 8.71 -12.88 -6.13
C LEU A 23 7.44 -12.19 -6.59
N ILE A 24 7.56 -11.29 -7.57
CA ILE A 24 6.42 -10.58 -8.17
C ILE A 24 5.46 -11.57 -8.84
N ALA A 25 5.98 -12.55 -9.59
CA ALA A 25 5.16 -13.58 -10.24
C ALA A 25 4.32 -14.37 -9.21
N GLY A 26 4.89 -14.73 -8.06
CA GLY A 26 4.16 -15.37 -6.97
C GLY A 26 3.05 -14.47 -6.39
N ALA A 27 3.34 -13.18 -6.20
CA ALA A 27 2.35 -12.20 -5.75
C ALA A 27 1.19 -12.04 -6.74
N LEU A 28 1.45 -12.09 -8.05
CA LEU A 28 0.42 -12.02 -9.09
C LEU A 28 -0.52 -13.24 -9.08
N VAL A 29 -0.01 -14.44 -8.77
CA VAL A 29 -0.86 -15.64 -8.63
C VAL A 29 -1.80 -15.50 -7.43
N PHE A 30 -1.29 -15.02 -6.29
CA PHE A 30 -2.13 -14.77 -5.12
C PHE A 30 -3.19 -13.70 -5.38
N ASN A 31 -2.82 -12.64 -6.08
CA ASN A 31 -3.72 -11.58 -6.52
C ASN A 31 -4.87 -12.12 -7.39
N TYR A 32 -4.57 -13.03 -8.32
CA TYR A 32 -5.59 -13.70 -9.12
C TYR A 32 -6.61 -14.43 -8.24
N VAL A 33 -6.15 -15.17 -7.22
CA VAL A 33 -7.03 -15.87 -6.27
C VAL A 33 -7.93 -14.88 -5.52
N VAL A 34 -7.37 -13.81 -4.96
CA VAL A 34 -8.13 -12.77 -4.23
C VAL A 34 -9.19 -12.12 -5.12
N THR A 35 -8.87 -11.91 -6.39
CA THR A 35 -9.78 -11.33 -7.37
C THR A 35 -10.91 -12.31 -7.73
N VAL A 36 -10.58 -13.59 -7.96
CA VAL A 36 -11.54 -14.66 -8.28
C VAL A 36 -12.50 -14.92 -7.12
N GLU A 37 -12.00 -14.89 -5.89
CA GLU A 37 -12.80 -15.02 -4.66
C GLU A 37 -13.72 -13.81 -4.41
N ASN A 38 -13.69 -12.78 -5.28
CA ASN A 38 -14.51 -11.59 -5.15
C ASN A 38 -14.41 -10.94 -3.76
N ILE A 39 -13.23 -11.01 -3.14
CA ILE A 39 -12.92 -10.35 -1.87
C ILE A 39 -13.34 -8.87 -1.90
N PRO A 40 -13.07 -8.09 -2.98
CA PRO A 40 -13.48 -6.68 -3.04
C PRO A 40 -15.00 -6.51 -2.93
N GLN A 41 -15.76 -7.35 -3.64
CA GLN A 41 -17.21 -7.26 -3.69
C GLN A 41 -17.86 -7.66 -2.36
N SER A 42 -17.37 -8.73 -1.73
CA SER A 42 -17.82 -9.19 -0.42
C SER A 42 -17.61 -8.12 0.66
N LEU A 43 -16.47 -7.42 0.62
CA LEU A 43 -16.19 -6.30 1.51
C LEU A 43 -17.17 -5.14 1.32
N SER A 44 -17.53 -4.79 0.08
CA SER A 44 -18.52 -3.74 -0.20
C SER A 44 -19.88 -4.03 0.45
N VAL A 45 -20.33 -5.27 0.40
CA VAL A 45 -21.61 -5.70 1.00
C VAL A 45 -21.57 -5.61 2.52
N ILE A 46 -20.48 -6.09 3.14
CA ILE A 46 -20.28 -6.03 4.59
C ILE A 46 -20.26 -4.57 5.06
N LEU A 47 -19.50 -3.71 4.38
CA LEU A 47 -19.40 -2.28 4.70
C LEU A 47 -20.75 -1.57 4.68
N LYS A 48 -21.61 -1.88 3.70
CA LYS A 48 -22.96 -1.30 3.58
C LYS A 48 -23.91 -1.77 4.68
N SER A 49 -23.69 -2.96 5.24
CA SER A 49 -24.56 -3.54 6.26
C SER A 49 -24.31 -3.03 7.68
N TRP A 50 -23.18 -2.36 7.93
CA TRP A 50 -22.73 -2.00 9.28
C TRP A 50 -23.11 -0.58 9.73
N ASP A 51 -23.82 0.19 8.89
CA ASP A 51 -24.26 1.58 9.18
C ASP A 51 -23.18 2.43 9.88
N LEU A 52 -21.98 2.40 9.30
CA LEU A 52 -20.79 2.94 9.94
C LEU A 52 -20.80 4.48 9.92
N SER A 53 -20.39 5.08 11.03
CA SER A 53 -20.01 6.49 11.04
C SER A 53 -18.81 6.73 10.09
N PRO A 54 -18.62 7.96 9.57
CA PRO A 54 -17.49 8.29 8.69
C PRO A 54 -16.12 7.89 9.30
N MET A 55 -15.95 8.09 10.60
CA MET A 55 -14.73 7.71 11.31
C MET A 55 -14.58 6.18 11.41
N GLY A 56 -15.66 5.46 11.72
CA GLY A 56 -15.65 4.00 11.75
C GLY A 56 -15.30 3.39 10.40
N PHE A 57 -15.81 3.98 9.31
CA PHE A 57 -15.44 3.60 7.95
C PHE A 57 -13.95 3.84 7.66
N LEU A 58 -13.41 5.02 8.00
CA LEU A 58 -11.99 5.32 7.76
C LEU A 58 -11.06 4.37 8.51
N ILE A 59 -11.37 4.05 9.77
CA ILE A 59 -10.57 3.09 10.57
C ILE A 59 -10.62 1.70 9.94
N LEU A 60 -11.81 1.25 9.54
CA LEU A 60 -11.97 -0.06 8.89
C LEU A 60 -11.23 -0.14 7.56
N VAL A 61 -11.29 0.93 6.75
CA VAL A 61 -10.53 1.01 5.48
C VAL A 61 -9.03 1.01 5.74
N ASN A 62 -8.53 1.73 6.75
CA ASN A 62 -7.11 1.67 7.12
C ASN A 62 -6.67 0.23 7.45
N ILE A 63 -7.40 -0.46 8.33
CA ILE A 63 -7.10 -1.84 8.70
C ILE A 63 -7.13 -2.76 7.48
N LEU A 64 -8.18 -2.63 6.66
CA LEU A 64 -8.34 -3.41 5.44
C LEU A 64 -7.18 -3.17 4.46
N LEU A 65 -6.82 -1.91 4.20
CA LEU A 65 -5.77 -1.55 3.25
C LEU A 65 -4.38 -1.91 3.76
N LEU A 66 -4.13 -1.87 5.07
CA LEU A 66 -2.87 -2.37 5.64
C LEU A 66 -2.76 -3.89 5.46
N LEU A 67 -3.83 -4.64 5.76
CA LEU A 67 -3.85 -6.09 5.58
C LEU A 67 -3.71 -6.48 4.11
N LEU A 68 -4.46 -5.84 3.22
CA LEU A 68 -4.38 -6.08 1.78
C LEU A 68 -3.04 -5.60 1.21
N GLY A 69 -2.53 -4.46 1.64
CA GLY A 69 -1.25 -3.89 1.22
C GLY A 69 -0.04 -4.74 1.61
N CYS A 70 -0.18 -5.56 2.66
CA CYS A 70 0.84 -6.54 3.02
C CYS A 70 0.96 -7.69 2.02
N VAL A 71 -0.04 -7.95 1.17
CA VAL A 71 -0.08 -9.14 0.31
C VAL A 71 -0.27 -8.81 -1.17
N LEU A 72 -1.05 -7.77 -1.46
CA LEU A 72 -1.32 -7.29 -2.80
C LEU A 72 -0.32 -6.18 -3.19
N GLU A 73 -0.03 -6.13 -4.48
CA GLU A 73 0.73 -5.04 -5.07
C GLU A 73 -0.13 -3.76 -5.14
N GLY A 74 0.49 -2.60 -4.97
CA GLY A 74 -0.20 -1.32 -4.76
C GLY A 74 -1.08 -0.88 -5.93
N THR A 75 -0.65 -1.11 -7.16
CA THR A 75 -1.43 -0.82 -8.38
C THR A 75 -2.72 -1.61 -8.39
N THR A 76 -2.69 -2.88 -7.96
CA THR A 76 -3.89 -3.71 -7.86
C THR A 76 -4.90 -3.14 -6.87
N ILE A 77 -4.44 -2.71 -5.70
CA ILE A 77 -5.32 -2.11 -4.69
C ILE A 77 -5.98 -0.85 -5.26
N LEU A 78 -5.20 0.01 -5.92
CA LEU A 78 -5.69 1.26 -6.48
C LEU A 78 -6.67 1.06 -7.64
N LEU A 79 -6.46 0.05 -8.49
CA LEU A 79 -7.33 -0.22 -9.64
C LEU A 79 -8.57 -1.04 -9.31
N VAL A 80 -8.51 -1.91 -8.30
CA VAL A 80 -9.59 -2.88 -8.01
C VAL A 80 -10.32 -2.54 -6.71
N ILE A 81 -9.58 -2.31 -5.62
CA ILE A 81 -10.18 -2.14 -4.28
C ILE A 81 -10.72 -0.72 -4.11
N VAL A 82 -9.93 0.29 -4.48
CA VAL A 82 -10.29 1.71 -4.25
C VAL A 82 -11.61 2.10 -4.93
N PRO A 83 -11.88 1.75 -6.20
CA PRO A 83 -13.16 2.08 -6.84
C PRO A 83 -14.38 1.49 -6.14
N VAL A 84 -14.22 0.35 -5.46
CA VAL A 84 -15.28 -0.28 -4.67
C VAL A 84 -15.55 0.48 -3.36
N LEU A 85 -14.54 1.15 -2.80
CA LEU A 85 -14.63 1.92 -1.56
C LEU A 85 -15.10 3.38 -1.79
N ILE A 86 -14.79 3.97 -2.95
CA ILE A 86 -15.17 5.34 -3.32
C ILE A 86 -16.66 5.65 -3.10
N PRO A 87 -17.63 4.86 -3.60
CA PRO A 87 -19.04 5.21 -3.46
C PRO A 87 -19.49 5.26 -2.00
N THR A 88 -18.94 4.40 -1.14
CA THR A 88 -19.22 4.41 0.29
C THR A 88 -18.57 5.62 0.97
N ALA A 89 -17.33 5.96 0.61
CA ALA A 89 -16.65 7.15 1.12
C ALA A 89 -17.40 8.44 0.77
N GLN A 90 -17.88 8.56 -0.47
CA GLN A 90 -18.70 9.70 -0.92
C GLN A 90 -20.03 9.77 -0.18
N ALA A 91 -20.73 8.64 -0.01
CA ALA A 91 -21.99 8.59 0.71
C ALA A 91 -21.87 9.02 2.18
N LEU A 92 -20.71 8.77 2.80
CA LEU A 92 -20.38 9.18 4.17
C LEU A 92 -19.82 10.62 4.27
N GLY A 93 -19.74 11.35 3.15
CA GLY A 93 -19.23 12.72 3.12
C GLY A 93 -17.72 12.84 3.34
N VAL A 94 -16.96 11.78 3.10
CA VAL A 94 -15.51 11.81 3.19
C VAL A 94 -14.94 12.56 1.98
N ASP A 95 -14.06 13.53 2.25
CA ASP A 95 -13.33 14.28 1.23
C ASP A 95 -12.42 13.34 0.42
N MET A 96 -12.51 13.40 -0.92
CA MET A 96 -11.81 12.47 -1.82
C MET A 96 -10.30 12.71 -1.84
N VAL A 97 -9.83 13.93 -1.60
CA VAL A 97 -8.39 14.23 -1.50
C VAL A 97 -7.85 13.61 -0.22
N HIS A 98 -8.56 13.81 0.89
CA HIS A 98 -8.20 13.18 2.16
C HIS A 98 -8.18 11.64 2.05
N PHE A 99 -9.22 11.07 1.46
CA PHE A 99 -9.34 9.63 1.23
C PHE A 99 -8.19 9.11 0.35
N GLY A 100 -7.90 9.78 -0.77
CA GLY A 100 -6.83 9.38 -1.68
C GLY A 100 -5.46 9.40 -1.03
N VAL A 101 -5.14 10.45 -0.26
CA VAL A 101 -3.87 10.52 0.49
C VAL A 101 -3.78 9.42 1.53
N MET A 102 -4.85 9.19 2.30
CA MET A 102 -4.91 8.09 3.27
C MET A 102 -4.69 6.72 2.60
N VAL A 103 -5.33 6.47 1.46
CA VAL A 103 -5.18 5.24 0.68
C VAL A 103 -3.73 5.05 0.22
N VAL A 104 -3.12 6.09 -0.36
CA VAL A 104 -1.73 6.02 -0.85
C VAL A 104 -0.77 5.73 0.30
N VAL A 105 -0.92 6.41 1.44
CA VAL A 105 -0.08 6.19 2.61
C VAL A 105 -0.25 4.76 3.15
N ASN A 106 -1.48 4.23 3.19
CA ASN A 106 -1.74 2.84 3.58
C ASN A 106 -1.05 1.83 2.65
N ILE A 107 -1.14 2.03 1.34
CA ILE A 107 -0.51 1.15 0.35
C ILE A 107 1.01 1.17 0.54
N MET A 108 1.61 2.35 0.69
CA MET A 108 3.06 2.49 0.93
C MET A 108 3.48 1.80 2.24
N LEU A 109 2.71 1.96 3.31
CA LEU A 109 2.91 1.25 4.56
C LEU A 109 2.83 -0.27 4.38
N GLY A 110 1.83 -0.77 3.65
CA GLY A 110 1.66 -2.21 3.38
C GLY A 110 2.88 -2.81 2.65
N LEU A 111 3.43 -2.11 1.67
CA LEU A 111 4.59 -2.56 0.89
C LEU A 111 5.90 -2.65 1.70
N VAL A 112 5.98 -1.91 2.82
CA VAL A 112 7.13 -1.85 3.73
C VAL A 112 6.88 -2.69 5.00
N THR A 113 5.64 -3.07 5.29
CA THR A 113 5.29 -3.81 6.51
C THR A 113 5.59 -5.30 6.37
N PRO A 114 6.26 -5.94 7.37
CA PRO A 114 6.51 -7.38 7.35
C PRO A 114 5.20 -8.16 7.54
N PRO A 115 4.68 -8.82 6.47
CA PRO A 115 4.80 -10.28 6.32
C PRO A 115 5.18 -10.76 4.90
N TYR A 116 4.90 -9.98 3.84
CA TYR A 116 5.35 -10.20 2.45
C TYR A 116 6.01 -8.96 1.81
N GLY A 117 6.38 -7.95 2.61
CA GLY A 117 6.85 -6.62 2.18
C GLY A 117 7.76 -6.63 0.96
N LEU A 118 7.16 -6.44 -0.23
CA LEU A 118 7.85 -6.56 -1.52
C LEU A 118 9.08 -5.65 -1.58
N LEU A 119 8.96 -4.44 -1.01
CA LEU A 119 10.07 -3.49 -0.95
C LEU A 119 11.19 -3.97 -0.01
N LEU A 120 10.85 -4.60 1.11
CA LEU A 120 11.85 -5.21 2.00
C LEU A 120 12.57 -6.36 1.29
N PHE A 121 11.84 -7.23 0.58
CA PHE A 121 12.46 -8.31 -0.19
C PHE A 121 13.35 -7.79 -1.31
N ILE A 122 12.91 -6.77 -2.06
CA ILE A 122 13.74 -6.10 -3.06
C ILE A 122 15.01 -5.54 -2.41
N MET A 123 14.88 -4.84 -1.28
CA MET A 123 16.01 -4.25 -0.57
C MET A 123 17.01 -5.28 -0.07
N THR A 124 16.58 -6.44 0.44
CA THR A 124 17.51 -7.51 0.84
C THR A 124 18.35 -8.02 -0.33
N ARG A 125 17.81 -8.02 -1.56
CA ARG A 125 18.54 -8.43 -2.77
C ARG A 125 19.49 -7.36 -3.28
N ILE A 126 19.16 -6.08 -3.09
CA ILE A 126 20.01 -4.96 -3.50
C ILE A 126 21.14 -4.72 -2.50
N ALA A 127 20.82 -4.73 -1.20
CA ALA A 127 21.75 -4.46 -0.12
C ALA A 127 22.52 -5.71 0.35
N GLU A 128 22.16 -6.90 -0.14
CA GLU A 128 22.79 -8.19 0.20
C GLU A 128 22.82 -8.50 1.71
N VAL A 129 21.87 -7.95 2.47
CA VAL A 129 21.69 -8.18 3.92
C VAL A 129 20.51 -9.10 4.20
N PRO A 130 20.53 -9.87 5.31
CA PRO A 130 19.41 -10.73 5.66
C PRO A 130 18.16 -9.90 6.01
N LEU A 131 16.99 -10.43 5.66
CA LEU A 131 15.70 -9.78 5.89
C LEU A 131 15.49 -9.37 7.35
N ARG A 132 15.98 -10.17 8.29
CA ARG A 132 15.83 -9.90 9.72
C ARG A 132 16.45 -8.57 10.13
N ASP A 133 17.64 -8.27 9.63
CA ASP A 133 18.38 -7.05 9.99
C ASP A 133 17.69 -5.84 9.38
N LEU A 134 17.27 -5.94 8.11
CA LEU A 134 16.50 -4.90 7.45
C LEU A 134 15.17 -4.61 8.15
N VAL A 135 14.43 -5.65 8.55
CA VAL A 135 13.17 -5.49 9.28
C VAL A 135 13.42 -4.76 10.59
N HIS A 136 14.43 -5.17 11.36
CA HIS A 136 14.77 -4.53 12.62
C HIS A 136 15.08 -3.03 12.44
N ASP A 137 15.82 -2.67 11.39
CA ASP A 137 16.20 -1.29 11.11
C ASP A 137 15.02 -0.43 10.60
N VAL A 138 14.05 -1.04 9.92
CA VAL A 138 12.87 -0.34 9.38
C VAL A 138 11.77 -0.15 10.43
N MET A 139 11.69 -1.00 11.45
CA MET A 139 10.66 -0.90 12.51
C MET A 139 10.48 0.50 13.12
N PRO A 140 11.53 1.26 13.52
CA PRO A 140 11.33 2.63 14.04
C PRO A 140 10.65 3.56 13.02
N PHE A 141 10.97 3.44 11.73
CA PHE A 141 10.32 4.21 10.68
C PHE A 141 8.88 3.76 10.46
N LEU A 142 8.62 2.46 10.55
CA LEU A 142 7.28 1.89 10.44
C LEU A 142 6.36 2.43 11.53
N TYR A 143 6.84 2.52 12.78
CA TYR A 143 6.08 3.15 13.87
C TYR A 143 5.79 4.63 13.61
N ALA A 144 6.77 5.38 13.10
CA ALA A 144 6.56 6.79 12.74
C ALA A 144 5.53 6.94 11.61
N MET A 145 5.57 6.06 10.60
CA MET A 145 4.61 6.06 9.49
C MET A 145 3.20 5.68 9.94
N ILE A 146 3.05 4.70 10.84
CA ILE A 146 1.74 4.37 11.44
C ILE A 146 1.21 5.57 12.25
N ALA A 147 2.06 6.23 13.02
CA ALA A 147 1.66 7.43 13.75
C ALA A 147 1.20 8.54 12.80
N ALA A 148 1.92 8.76 11.70
CA ALA A 148 1.53 9.71 10.65
C ALA A 148 0.19 9.32 9.99
N LEU A 149 -0.03 8.03 9.72
CA LEU A 149 -1.28 7.52 9.18
C LEU A 149 -2.47 7.78 10.11
N MET A 150 -2.28 7.57 11.42
CA MET A 150 -3.29 7.86 12.43
C MET A 150 -3.58 9.36 12.49
N LEU A 151 -2.55 10.20 12.46
CA LEU A 151 -2.72 11.65 12.39
C LEU A 151 -3.50 12.08 11.15
N ILE A 152 -3.17 11.54 9.98
CA ILE A 152 -3.91 11.80 8.75
C ILE A 152 -5.37 11.40 8.94
N THR A 153 -5.63 10.18 9.40
CA THR A 153 -6.98 9.61 9.57
C THR A 153 -7.86 10.41 10.52
N PHE A 154 -7.34 10.86 11.66
CA PHE A 154 -8.12 11.60 12.65
C PHE A 154 -8.17 13.11 12.39
N PHE A 155 -7.18 13.67 11.70
CA PHE A 155 -7.06 15.11 11.44
C PHE A 155 -7.03 15.39 9.94
N PRO A 156 -8.18 15.29 9.24
CA PRO A 156 -8.24 15.53 7.79
C PRO A 156 -7.76 16.94 7.40
N SER A 157 -7.83 17.91 8.32
CA SER A 157 -7.29 19.26 8.14
C SER A 157 -5.79 19.28 7.84
N LEU A 158 -5.00 18.32 8.35
CA LEU A 158 -3.57 18.24 8.05
C LEU A 158 -3.33 18.02 6.54
N VAL A 159 -4.16 17.18 5.92
CA VAL A 159 -4.08 16.89 4.49
C VAL A 159 -4.71 18.01 3.67
N LEU A 160 -5.85 18.53 4.12
CA LEU A 160 -6.65 19.48 3.34
C LEU A 160 -6.19 20.93 3.46
N TRP A 161 -5.34 21.26 4.43
CA TRP A 161 -4.84 22.62 4.62
C TRP A 161 -4.11 23.17 3.39
N LEU A 162 -3.14 22.42 2.85
CA LEU A 162 -2.39 22.85 1.67
C LEU A 162 -3.26 22.93 0.40
N PRO A 163 -4.09 21.92 0.06
CA PRO A 163 -5.05 22.01 -1.04
C PRO A 163 -5.99 23.22 -0.92
N ARG A 164 -6.52 23.50 0.28
CA ARG A 164 -7.41 24.65 0.51
C ARG A 164 -6.70 25.99 0.30
N LEU A 165 -5.44 26.11 0.72
CA LEU A 165 -4.62 27.28 0.44
C LEU A 165 -4.38 27.50 -1.07
N LEU A 166 -4.36 26.42 -1.86
CA LEU A 166 -4.20 26.45 -3.31
C LEU A 166 -5.55 26.55 -4.07
N GLY A 167 -6.67 26.71 -3.37
CA GLY A 167 -7.98 26.96 -3.97
C GLY A 167 -8.96 25.79 -4.00
N TYR A 168 -8.67 24.66 -3.33
CA TYR A 168 -9.59 23.53 -3.22
C TYR A 168 -10.78 23.85 -2.29
N GLN A 169 -12.02 23.60 -2.76
CA GLN A 169 -13.26 23.93 -2.03
C GLN A 169 -14.02 22.71 -1.46
N GLY A 170 -13.53 21.49 -1.69
CA GLY A 170 -14.20 20.24 -1.32
C GLY A 170 -14.72 19.48 -2.53
#